data_AF-A0A6C0IFL7-F1
#
_entry.id   AF-A0A6C0IFL7-F1
#
_cell.length_a   1.000
_cell.length_b   1.000
_cell.length_c   1.000
_cell.angle_alpha   90.00
_cell.angle_beta   90.00
_cell.angle_gamma   90.00
#
_symmetry.space_group_name_H-M   'P 1'
#
loop_
_entity.id
_entity.type
_entity.pdbx_description
1 polymer ?
#
loop_
_entity_poly.entity_id
_entity_poly.type
_entity_poly.pdbx_seq_one_letter_code
_entity_poly.pdbx_strand_id
1 'polypeptide(L)'
;MYSIYSTIYHDQALSSYNCYLDEKEWLRVTNDFESSRVFARIINGEKSWICALGNPISIDSNEDIKPLFVPQWMLDNIEEDGSGSLLEVQWMPADVFDNSNHIVLEPFDDISGIENIDEILQIELTKLGILQKNKLIHIQIDEITILFLVKNISPASIVLCQGDEVSLEFYKEPSPVRAPTPIPAPVQELEPSSFPSPSSKPRFNPWRNKDFKPNVS
;
A
#
# COMPACT_ATOMS: atom_id res chain seq x y z
N MET A 1 8.94 26.87 -8.35
CA MET A 1 7.69 26.11 -8.37
C MET A 1 7.58 25.41 -9.71
N TYR A 2 6.95 24.24 -9.74
CA TYR A 2 6.71 23.43 -10.94
C TYR A 2 5.22 23.22 -11.10
N SER A 3 4.75 23.19 -12.35
CA SER A 3 3.38 22.80 -12.69
C SER A 3 3.33 21.30 -12.86
N ILE A 4 2.55 20.62 -12.01
CA ILE A 4 2.52 19.17 -11.95
C ILE A 4 1.46 18.60 -12.88
N TYR A 5 1.89 17.74 -13.78
CA TYR A 5 1.04 17.05 -14.75
C TYR A 5 1.08 15.53 -14.56
N SER A 6 -0.02 14.85 -14.88
CA SER A 6 -0.01 13.38 -14.93
C SER A 6 0.70 12.87 -16.17
N THR A 7 1.53 11.84 -16.03
CA THR A 7 2.17 11.15 -17.16
C THR A 7 1.16 10.50 -18.11
N ILE A 8 -0.07 10.23 -17.65
CA ILE A 8 -1.13 9.62 -18.49
C ILE A 8 -1.58 10.53 -19.64
N TYR A 9 -1.39 11.84 -19.50
CA TYR A 9 -1.75 12.82 -20.53
C TYR A 9 -0.64 13.04 -21.56
N HIS A 10 0.51 12.38 -21.38
CA HIS A 10 1.61 12.49 -22.32
C HIS A 10 1.47 11.43 -23.42
N ASP A 11 1.68 11.82 -24.67
CA ASP A 11 1.56 10.92 -25.84
C ASP A 11 2.66 9.83 -25.90
N GLN A 12 3.68 9.93 -25.05
CA GLN A 12 4.81 9.00 -25.03
C GLN A 12 4.57 7.97 -23.93
N ALA A 13 4.97 6.72 -24.19
CA ALA A 13 4.95 5.68 -23.17
C ALA A 13 6.04 5.97 -22.12
N LEU A 14 5.63 6.53 -20.98
CA LEU A 14 6.49 6.84 -19.86
C LEU A 14 6.40 5.75 -18.79
N SER A 15 7.47 5.56 -18.01
CA SER A 15 7.47 4.64 -16.89
C SER A 15 6.51 5.11 -15.82
N SER A 16 5.78 4.17 -15.23
CA SER A 16 4.94 4.41 -14.06
C SER A 16 5.72 4.73 -12.79
N TYR A 17 7.05 4.71 -12.79
CA TYR A 17 7.88 4.88 -11.58
C TYR A 17 8.59 6.23 -11.45
N ASN A 18 8.75 6.95 -12.56
CA ASN A 18 9.62 8.12 -12.62
C ASN A 18 8.84 9.39 -12.92
N CYS A 19 9.42 10.52 -12.52
CA CYS A 19 8.99 11.84 -12.96
C CYS A 19 9.84 12.34 -14.12
N TYR A 20 9.30 13.27 -14.90
CA TYR A 20 9.85 13.68 -16.19
C TYR A 20 9.81 15.19 -16.36
N LEU A 21 10.90 15.73 -16.91
CA LEU A 21 11.13 17.14 -17.20
C LEU A 21 11.43 17.35 -18.67
N ASP A 22 11.36 18.60 -19.11
CA ASP A 22 11.91 19.00 -20.40
C ASP A 22 13.44 18.83 -20.43
N GLU A 23 14.01 18.73 -21.63
CA GLU A 23 15.44 18.52 -21.81
C GLU A 23 16.30 19.62 -21.16
N LYS A 24 15.85 20.89 -21.21
CA LYS A 24 16.62 22.01 -20.64
C LYS A 24 16.67 21.93 -19.12
N GLU A 25 15.54 21.74 -18.42
CA GLU A 25 15.57 21.60 -16.96
C GLU A 25 16.21 20.29 -16.52
N TRP A 26 16.03 19.21 -17.27
CA TRP A 26 16.70 17.95 -16.98
C TRP A 26 18.22 18.11 -17.01
N LEU A 27 18.77 18.78 -18.03
CA LEU A 27 20.20 19.09 -18.10
C LEU A 27 20.66 19.98 -16.95
N ARG A 28 19.87 21.01 -16.60
CA ARG A 28 20.18 21.88 -15.47
C ARG A 28 20.27 21.07 -14.17
N VAL A 29 19.25 20.27 -13.88
CA VAL A 29 19.16 19.46 -12.66
C VAL A 29 20.28 18.41 -12.62
N THR A 30 20.54 17.71 -13.71
CA THR A 30 21.56 16.65 -13.74
C THR A 30 22.98 17.19 -13.70
N ASN A 31 23.25 18.38 -14.28
CA ASN A 31 24.56 19.03 -14.16
C ASN A 31 24.88 19.49 -12.73
N ASP A 32 23.85 19.71 -11.90
CA ASP A 32 24.02 20.06 -10.48
C ASP A 32 24.51 18.83 -9.65
N PHE A 33 24.43 17.60 -10.19
CA PHE A 33 24.77 16.36 -9.48
C PHE A 33 25.71 15.45 -10.31
N GLU A 34 26.96 15.27 -9.87
CA GLU A 34 28.09 14.74 -10.65
C GLU A 34 28.01 13.28 -11.17
N SER A 35 26.92 12.53 -10.96
CA SER A 35 26.60 11.23 -11.64
C SER A 35 25.59 10.35 -10.89
N SER A 36 25.05 10.79 -9.75
CA SER A 36 24.05 10.01 -9.02
C SER A 36 22.66 10.10 -9.67
N ARG A 37 21.88 9.02 -9.59
CA ARG A 37 20.43 9.08 -9.85
C ARG A 37 19.82 10.23 -9.04
N VAL A 38 19.02 11.06 -9.69
CA VAL A 38 18.42 12.24 -9.06
C VAL A 38 16.98 11.92 -8.66
N PHE A 39 16.56 12.46 -7.53
CA PHE A 39 15.22 12.30 -6.99
C PHE A 39 14.54 13.67 -6.80
N ALA A 40 13.25 13.72 -7.12
CA ALA A 40 12.39 14.87 -6.91
C ALA A 40 11.59 14.68 -5.63
N ARG A 41 11.74 15.56 -4.65
CA ARG A 41 10.80 15.70 -3.53
C ARG A 41 9.74 16.72 -3.88
N ILE A 42 8.52 16.25 -4.07
CA ILE A 42 7.35 17.08 -4.36
C ILE A 42 6.64 17.39 -3.05
N ILE A 43 6.40 18.67 -2.78
CA ILE A 43 5.87 19.17 -1.51
C ILE A 43 4.52 19.85 -1.74
N ASN A 44 3.51 19.40 -1.01
CA ASN A 44 2.16 19.98 -0.96
C ASN A 44 1.76 20.20 0.50
N GLY A 45 1.95 21.42 1.00
CA GLY A 45 1.71 21.75 2.41
C GLY A 45 2.58 20.90 3.36
N GLU A 46 1.95 20.09 4.21
CA GLU A 46 2.63 19.17 5.13
C GLU A 46 2.99 17.82 4.49
N LYS A 47 2.46 17.53 3.30
CA LYS A 47 2.70 16.27 2.59
C LYS A 47 3.90 16.42 1.66
N SER A 48 4.74 15.38 1.61
CA SER A 48 5.78 15.30 0.60
C SER A 48 6.00 13.88 0.14
N TRP A 49 6.36 13.74 -1.13
CA TRP A 49 6.71 12.46 -1.74
C TRP A 49 7.97 12.56 -2.58
N ILE A 50 8.70 11.44 -2.70
CA ILE A 50 9.92 11.38 -3.48
C ILE A 50 9.76 10.44 -4.67
N CYS A 51 10.11 10.94 -5.86
CA CYS A 51 10.14 10.18 -7.12
C CYS A 51 11.54 10.18 -7.69
N ALA A 52 11.91 9.15 -8.43
CA ALA A 52 13.11 9.19 -9.25
C ALA A 52 12.90 10.06 -10.50
N LEU A 53 13.94 10.77 -10.94
CA LEU A 53 13.96 11.46 -12.22
C LEU A 53 14.27 10.47 -13.35
N GLY A 54 13.42 10.46 -14.39
CA GLY A 54 13.60 9.68 -15.59
C GLY A 54 14.46 10.38 -16.65
N ASN A 55 14.44 9.84 -17.87
CA ASN A 55 15.03 10.48 -19.05
C ASN A 55 14.26 11.76 -19.41
N PRO A 56 14.89 12.75 -20.07
CA PRO A 56 14.18 13.95 -20.50
C PRO A 56 13.11 13.61 -21.54
N ILE A 57 12.05 14.41 -21.57
CA ILE A 57 10.97 14.35 -22.56
C ILE A 57 10.90 15.64 -23.35
N SER A 58 10.39 15.56 -24.58
CA SER A 58 10.16 16.75 -25.40
C SER A 58 8.83 17.38 -25.03
N ILE A 59 8.86 18.58 -24.49
CA ILE A 59 7.67 19.34 -24.10
C ILE A 59 7.68 20.67 -24.84
N ASP A 60 6.58 20.98 -25.51
CA ASP A 60 6.30 22.33 -26.02
C ASP A 60 5.91 23.23 -24.85
N SER A 61 6.89 23.63 -24.04
CA SER A 61 6.66 24.47 -22.86
C SER A 61 6.93 25.94 -23.14
N ASN A 62 6.05 26.80 -22.63
CA ASN A 62 6.31 28.22 -22.51
C ASN A 62 7.30 28.45 -21.35
N GLU A 63 8.27 29.35 -21.53
CA GLU A 63 9.42 29.53 -20.63
C GLU A 63 9.05 29.93 -19.18
N ASP A 64 7.84 30.42 -18.93
CA ASP A 64 7.42 30.96 -17.62
C ASP A 64 7.00 29.89 -16.60
N ILE A 65 6.60 28.70 -17.04
CA ILE A 65 6.10 27.63 -16.14
C ILE A 65 6.85 26.34 -16.45
N LYS A 66 7.52 25.79 -15.45
CA LYS A 66 8.28 24.53 -15.57
C LYS A 66 7.34 23.34 -15.37
N PRO A 67 6.99 22.58 -16.42
CA PRO A 67 6.17 21.38 -16.29
C PRO A 67 6.98 20.25 -15.65
N LEU A 68 6.37 19.52 -14.71
CA LEU A 68 6.88 18.25 -14.18
C LEU A 68 5.79 17.20 -14.37
N PHE A 69 6.07 16.17 -15.15
CA PHE A 69 5.15 15.04 -15.34
C PHE A 69 5.46 13.98 -14.29
N VAL A 70 4.43 13.51 -13.58
CA VAL A 70 4.56 12.55 -12.48
C VAL A 70 3.60 11.38 -12.67
N PRO A 71 3.92 10.18 -12.14
CA PRO A 71 3.01 9.04 -12.22
C PRO A 71 1.70 9.25 -11.45
N GLN A 72 0.64 8.58 -11.90
CA GLN A 72 -0.68 8.68 -11.27
C GLN A 72 -0.68 8.32 -9.79
N TRP A 73 0.01 7.24 -9.40
CA TRP A 73 0.09 6.83 -8.00
C TRP A 73 0.69 7.91 -7.09
N MET A 74 1.58 8.75 -7.63
CA MET A 74 2.17 9.85 -6.87
C MET A 74 1.16 10.97 -6.66
N LEU A 75 0.40 11.32 -7.72
CA LEU A 75 -0.69 12.29 -7.67
C LEU A 75 -1.72 11.92 -6.61
N ASP A 76 -2.12 10.64 -6.58
CA ASP A 76 -3.07 10.12 -5.60
C ASP A 76 -2.55 10.29 -4.16
N ASN A 77 -1.24 10.12 -3.94
CA ASN A 77 -0.61 10.27 -2.62
C ASN A 77 -0.41 11.73 -2.19
N ILE A 78 -0.23 12.66 -3.13
CA ILE A 78 -0.11 14.11 -2.85
C ILE A 78 -1.46 14.85 -2.93
N GLU A 79 -2.54 14.12 -3.25
CA GLU A 79 -3.93 14.60 -3.41
C GLU A 79 -4.08 15.67 -4.49
N GLU A 80 -3.42 15.46 -5.62
CA GLU A 80 -3.51 16.30 -6.81
C GLU A 80 -4.07 15.53 -7.99
N ASP A 81 -4.67 16.22 -8.96
CA ASP A 81 -5.24 15.61 -10.16
C ASP A 81 -4.27 15.58 -11.37
N GLY A 82 -3.13 16.27 -11.25
CA GLY A 82 -2.16 16.39 -12.33
C GLY A 82 -2.64 17.28 -13.49
N SER A 83 -3.48 18.28 -13.20
CA SER A 83 -3.98 19.27 -14.18
C SER A 83 -3.11 20.52 -14.31
N GLY A 84 -1.99 20.61 -13.59
CA GLY A 84 -1.07 21.75 -13.61
C GLY A 84 -0.99 22.54 -12.30
N SER A 85 -1.27 21.90 -11.16
CA SER A 85 -1.09 22.49 -9.84
C SER A 85 0.36 22.93 -9.62
N LEU A 86 0.56 24.13 -9.05
CA LEU A 86 1.88 24.67 -8.77
C LEU A 86 2.39 24.17 -7.42
N LEU A 87 3.39 23.30 -7.44
CA LEU A 87 4.00 22.73 -6.24
C LEU A 87 5.48 23.10 -6.11
N GLU A 88 5.99 22.98 -4.88
CA GLU A 88 7.42 23.06 -4.62
C GLU A 88 8.07 21.71 -4.92
N VAL A 89 9.21 21.75 -5.61
CA VAL A 89 10.01 20.57 -5.95
C VAL A 89 11.45 20.82 -5.53
N GLN A 90 12.00 19.91 -4.73
CA GLN A 90 13.39 19.92 -4.30
C GLN A 90 14.11 18.73 -4.92
N TRP A 91 15.28 18.97 -5.50
CA TRP A 91 16.10 17.94 -6.15
C TRP A 91 17.14 17.41 -5.17
N MET A 92 17.30 16.09 -5.13
CA MET A 92 18.25 15.43 -4.24
C MET A 92 19.03 14.36 -5.01
N PRO A 93 20.35 14.28 -4.79
CA PRO A 93 21.17 13.18 -5.29
C PRO A 93 20.92 11.88 -4.51
N ALA A 94 21.28 10.74 -5.10
CA ALA A 94 21.07 9.43 -4.48
C ALA A 94 21.85 9.24 -3.17
N ASP A 95 23.03 9.83 -3.07
CA ASP A 95 23.94 9.72 -1.91
C ASP A 95 23.37 10.27 -0.59
N VAL A 96 22.26 11.03 -0.64
CA VAL A 96 21.52 11.50 0.53
C VAL A 96 20.76 10.36 1.23
N PHE A 97 20.53 9.23 0.54
CA PHE A 97 19.71 8.13 1.02
C PHE A 97 20.54 6.89 1.35
N ASP A 98 20.19 6.23 2.45
CA ASP A 98 20.78 4.94 2.80
C ASP A 98 20.24 3.83 1.89
N ASN A 99 21.10 2.84 1.56
CA ASN A 99 20.65 1.63 0.89
C ASN A 99 19.80 0.77 1.82
N SER A 100 18.71 0.22 1.28
CA SER A 100 17.84 -0.69 2.02
C SER A 100 18.57 -1.99 2.35
N ASN A 101 18.39 -2.50 3.57
CA ASN A 101 18.81 -3.85 3.94
C ASN A 101 17.62 -4.78 4.24
N HIS A 102 16.44 -4.20 4.49
CA HIS A 102 15.24 -4.93 4.88
C HIS A 102 14.00 -4.16 4.46
N ILE A 103 13.08 -4.82 3.76
CA ILE A 103 11.83 -4.26 3.26
C ILE A 103 10.69 -5.21 3.67
N VAL A 104 9.68 -4.65 4.33
CA VAL A 104 8.44 -5.36 4.65
C VAL A 104 7.28 -4.73 3.89
N LEU A 105 6.67 -5.51 2.99
CA LEU A 105 5.53 -5.09 2.19
C LEU A 105 4.25 -5.81 2.63
N GLU A 106 3.13 -5.11 2.63
CA GLU A 106 1.80 -5.69 2.77
C GLU A 106 1.05 -5.54 1.43
N PRO A 107 0.72 -6.64 0.72
CA PRO A 107 -0.12 -6.58 -0.46
C PRO A 107 -1.59 -6.32 -0.07
N PHE A 108 -2.29 -5.52 -0.87
CA PHE A 108 -3.75 -5.37 -0.75
C PHE A 108 -4.51 -6.50 -1.46
N ASP A 109 -3.92 -7.03 -2.52
CA ASP A 109 -4.50 -8.10 -3.33
C ASP A 109 -3.88 -9.46 -2.98
N ASP A 110 -4.55 -10.54 -3.35
CA ASP A 110 -4.00 -11.89 -3.17
C ASP A 110 -2.89 -12.13 -4.20
N ILE A 111 -1.66 -12.22 -3.71
CA ILE A 111 -0.44 -12.48 -4.50
C ILE A 111 -0.05 -13.97 -4.54
N SER A 112 -0.82 -14.86 -3.89
CA SER A 112 -0.43 -16.27 -3.73
C SER A 112 -0.36 -17.08 -5.03
N GLY A 113 -0.99 -16.60 -6.10
CA GLY A 113 -0.96 -17.20 -7.43
C GLY A 113 0.21 -16.76 -8.32
N ILE A 114 1.06 -15.84 -7.86
CA ILE A 114 2.14 -15.27 -8.68
C ILE A 114 3.43 -16.05 -8.42
N GLU A 115 3.89 -16.79 -9.44
CA GLU A 115 5.17 -17.49 -9.38
C GLU A 115 6.33 -16.49 -9.37
N ASN A 116 7.35 -16.76 -8.53
CA ASN A 116 8.57 -15.95 -8.41
C ASN A 116 8.33 -14.46 -8.06
N ILE A 117 7.28 -14.17 -7.28
CA ILE A 117 6.94 -12.80 -6.86
C ILE A 117 8.13 -12.05 -6.23
N ASP A 118 8.99 -12.73 -5.47
CA ASP A 118 10.15 -12.12 -4.81
C ASP A 118 11.17 -11.57 -5.82
N GLU A 119 11.47 -12.33 -6.89
CA GLU A 119 12.40 -11.91 -7.94
C GLU A 119 11.82 -10.75 -8.76
N ILE A 120 10.52 -10.81 -9.08
CA ILE A 120 9.81 -9.73 -9.78
C ILE A 120 9.87 -8.46 -8.94
N LEU A 121 9.57 -8.54 -7.65
CA LEU A 121 9.60 -7.39 -6.76
C LEU A 121 11.01 -6.81 -6.63
N GLN A 122 12.06 -7.62 -6.56
CA GLN A 122 13.44 -7.10 -6.55
C GLN A 122 13.73 -6.25 -7.80
N ILE A 123 13.32 -6.72 -8.98
CA ILE A 123 13.49 -5.99 -10.24
C ILE A 123 12.66 -4.70 -10.23
N GLU A 124 11.38 -4.77 -9.88
CA GLU A 124 10.48 -3.63 -9.90
C GLU A 124 10.84 -2.57 -8.84
N LEU A 125 11.25 -2.99 -7.64
CA LEU A 125 11.74 -2.06 -6.61
C LEU A 125 13.03 -1.37 -7.03
N THR A 126 13.92 -2.05 -7.76
CA THR A 126 15.12 -1.43 -8.34
C THR A 126 14.75 -0.35 -9.37
N LYS A 127 13.74 -0.62 -10.20
CA LYS A 127 13.19 0.36 -11.15
C LYS A 127 12.59 1.56 -10.41
N LEU A 128 11.80 1.34 -9.36
CA LEU A 128 11.26 2.41 -8.51
C LEU A 128 12.38 3.24 -7.87
N GLY A 129 13.43 2.57 -7.39
CA GLY A 129 14.65 3.19 -6.89
C GLY A 129 14.60 3.70 -5.47
N ILE A 130 13.44 4.14 -4.99
CA ILE A 130 13.27 4.68 -3.63
C ILE A 130 11.99 4.18 -2.98
N LEU A 131 12.07 3.90 -1.68
CA LEU A 131 10.91 3.57 -0.85
C LEU A 131 10.82 4.52 0.34
N GLN A 132 9.57 4.79 0.74
CA GLN A 132 9.24 5.58 1.90
C GLN A 132 8.36 4.75 2.82
N LYS A 133 8.54 4.85 4.13
CA LYS A 133 7.76 4.07 5.10
C LYS A 133 6.30 4.56 5.16
N ASN A 134 5.37 3.63 5.37
CA ASN A 134 3.92 3.86 5.48
C ASN A 134 3.29 4.46 4.23
N LYS A 135 3.83 4.11 3.07
CA LYS A 135 3.46 4.66 1.78
C LYS A 135 2.95 3.57 0.86
N LEU A 136 1.95 3.91 0.04
CA LEU A 136 1.43 3.02 -0.99
C LEU A 136 2.29 3.13 -2.24
N ILE A 137 2.66 1.98 -2.78
CA ILE A 137 3.37 1.85 -4.05
C ILE A 137 2.56 0.95 -4.99
N HIS A 138 2.61 1.30 -6.26
CA HIS A 138 1.94 0.54 -7.32
C HIS A 138 3.03 -0.19 -8.07
N ILE A 139 2.98 -1.52 -8.05
CA ILE A 139 3.93 -2.35 -8.79
C ILE A 139 3.19 -3.04 -9.91
N GLN A 140 3.72 -2.88 -11.12
CA GLN A 140 3.15 -3.53 -12.29
C GLN A 140 3.81 -4.90 -12.47
N ILE A 141 2.99 -5.94 -12.41
CA ILE A 141 3.38 -7.34 -12.62
C ILE A 141 2.60 -7.83 -13.83
N ASP A 142 3.31 -8.02 -14.94
CA ASP A 142 2.74 -8.29 -16.25
C ASP A 142 1.68 -7.22 -16.65
N GLU A 143 0.42 -7.64 -16.82
CA GLU A 143 -0.70 -6.77 -17.18
C GLU A 143 -1.51 -6.27 -15.97
N ILE A 144 -1.10 -6.63 -14.75
CA ILE A 144 -1.84 -6.33 -13.52
C ILE A 144 -1.04 -5.33 -12.66
N THR A 145 -1.72 -4.33 -12.12
CA THR A 145 -1.13 -3.43 -11.11
C THR A 145 -1.54 -3.90 -9.73
N ILE A 146 -0.56 -4.17 -8.86
CA ILE A 146 -0.78 -4.58 -7.48
C ILE A 146 -0.36 -3.47 -6.54
N LEU A 147 -1.21 -3.23 -5.55
CA LEU A 147 -1.01 -2.23 -4.51
C LEU A 147 -0.28 -2.85 -3.31
N PHE A 148 0.82 -2.23 -2.91
CA PHE A 148 1.56 -2.61 -1.70
C PHE A 148 1.68 -1.44 -0.74
N LEU A 149 1.47 -1.69 0.56
CA LEU A 149 1.84 -0.78 1.63
C LEU A 149 3.23 -1.13 2.14
N VAL A 150 4.12 -0.14 2.15
CA VAL A 150 5.45 -0.25 2.76
C VAL A 150 5.33 -0.18 4.28
N LYS A 151 5.19 -1.34 4.94
CA LYS A 151 5.03 -1.41 6.40
C LYS A 151 6.29 -1.02 7.14
N ASN A 152 7.43 -1.50 6.66
CA ASN A 152 8.71 -1.24 7.30
C ASN A 152 9.84 -1.24 6.29
N ILE A 153 10.83 -0.39 6.56
CA ILE A 153 12.10 -0.30 5.82
C ILE A 153 13.19 0.07 6.81
N SER A 154 14.41 -0.39 6.54
CA SER A 154 15.60 -0.18 7.38
C SER A 154 16.81 0.09 6.48
N PRO A 155 17.75 0.96 6.92
CA PRO A 155 17.91 1.53 8.27
C PRO A 155 17.11 2.81 8.54
N ALA A 156 16.58 3.46 7.51
CA ALA A 156 15.89 4.74 7.61
C ALA A 156 14.42 4.66 7.19
N SER A 157 13.66 5.73 7.42
CA SER A 157 12.27 5.85 6.96
C SER A 157 12.13 6.15 5.46
N ILE A 158 13.26 6.33 4.77
CA ILE A 158 13.39 6.51 3.32
C ILE A 158 14.68 5.80 2.91
N VAL A 159 14.63 4.90 1.94
CA VAL A 159 15.79 4.09 1.53
C VAL A 159 15.86 3.93 0.02
N LEU A 160 17.07 3.74 -0.51
CA LEU A 160 17.29 3.32 -1.88
C LEU A 160 17.07 1.83 -2.04
N CYS A 161 16.40 1.47 -3.11
CA CYS A 161 16.25 0.09 -3.57
C CYS A 161 17.38 -0.26 -4.54
N GLN A 162 18.62 -0.03 -4.13
CA GLN A 162 19.81 -0.33 -4.94
C GLN A 162 20.77 -1.16 -4.08
N GLY A 163 21.07 -2.38 -4.54
CA GLY A 163 21.98 -3.31 -3.84
C GLY A 163 21.54 -4.76 -3.95
N ASP A 164 22.51 -5.68 -3.93
CA ASP A 164 22.30 -7.12 -4.17
C ASP A 164 21.83 -7.90 -2.92
N GLU A 165 21.77 -7.28 -1.74
CA GLU A 165 21.44 -7.94 -0.47
C GLU A 165 20.29 -7.25 0.26
N VAL A 166 19.10 -7.25 -0.35
CA VAL A 166 17.88 -6.76 0.30
C VAL A 166 17.02 -7.94 0.76
N SER A 167 16.81 -8.05 2.07
CA SER A 167 15.84 -9.00 2.61
C SER A 167 14.42 -8.47 2.41
N LEU A 168 13.62 -9.20 1.62
CA LEU A 168 12.23 -8.88 1.33
C LEU A 168 11.31 -9.81 2.15
N GLU A 169 10.37 -9.22 2.87
CA GLU A 169 9.37 -9.96 3.65
C GLU A 169 7.96 -9.45 3.34
N PHE A 170 7.00 -10.38 3.26
CA PHE A 170 5.59 -10.02 3.24
C PHE A 170 5.02 -10.01 4.64
N TYR A 171 4.34 -8.93 4.99
CA TYR A 171 3.54 -8.87 6.20
C TYR A 171 2.39 -9.85 6.09
N LYS A 172 2.43 -10.91 6.91
CA LYS A 172 1.29 -11.77 7.17
C LYS A 172 0.67 -11.27 8.47
N GLU A 173 -0.60 -10.90 8.45
CA GLU A 173 -1.31 -10.64 9.70
C GLU A 173 -1.09 -11.83 10.64
N PRO A 174 -0.66 -11.61 11.90
CA PRO A 174 -0.57 -12.68 12.86
C PRO A 174 -1.98 -13.27 13.00
N SER A 175 -2.14 -14.53 12.59
CA SER A 175 -3.41 -15.22 12.74
C SER A 175 -3.82 -15.11 14.21
N PRO A 176 -5.06 -14.69 14.52
CA PRO A 176 -5.48 -14.58 15.90
C PRO A 176 -5.36 -15.98 16.49
N VAL A 177 -4.41 -16.16 17.41
CA VAL A 177 -4.26 -17.38 18.18
C VAL A 177 -5.59 -17.55 18.89
N ARG A 178 -6.45 -18.45 18.40
CA ARG A 178 -7.66 -18.83 19.10
C ARG A 178 -7.21 -19.27 20.48
N ALA A 179 -7.64 -18.53 21.51
CA ALA A 179 -7.44 -18.95 22.88
C ALA A 179 -7.90 -20.41 22.98
N PRO A 180 -7.11 -21.31 23.58
CA PRO A 180 -7.52 -22.69 23.74
C PRO A 180 -8.89 -22.71 24.40
N THR A 181 -9.85 -23.38 23.75
CA THR A 181 -11.21 -23.53 24.26
C THR A 181 -11.11 -24.01 25.72
N PRO A 182 -11.73 -23.33 26.69
CA PRO A 182 -11.71 -23.79 28.07
C PRO A 182 -12.19 -25.23 28.12
N ILE A 183 -11.35 -26.13 28.63
CA ILE A 183 -11.76 -27.51 28.89
C ILE A 183 -12.90 -27.43 29.91
N PRO A 184 -14.11 -27.95 29.61
CA PRO A 184 -15.19 -27.96 30.58
C PRO A 184 -14.71 -28.64 31.86
N ALA A 185 -14.89 -27.98 32.99
CA ALA A 185 -14.58 -28.58 34.28
C ALA A 185 -15.35 -29.92 34.40
N PRO A 186 -14.72 -30.99 34.91
CA PRO A 186 -15.43 -32.25 35.15
C PRO A 186 -16.60 -31.95 36.08
N VAL A 187 -17.80 -32.30 35.62
CA VAL A 187 -19.04 -32.19 36.39
C VAL A 187 -18.85 -33.01 37.66
N GLN A 188 -18.74 -32.34 38.81
CA GLN A 188 -18.79 -33.04 40.10
C GLN A 188 -20.13 -33.76 40.18
N GLU A 189 -20.09 -35.10 40.21
CA GLU A 189 -21.23 -35.92 40.60
C GLU A 189 -21.68 -35.48 42.00
N LEU A 190 -22.80 -34.76 42.05
CA LEU A 190 -23.51 -34.50 43.29
C LEU A 190 -24.09 -35.83 43.78
N GLU A 191 -23.68 -36.25 44.97
CA GLU A 191 -24.24 -37.40 45.67
C GLU A 191 -25.79 -37.29 45.78
N PRO A 192 -26.52 -38.41 45.71
CA PRO A 192 -27.97 -38.41 45.70
C PRO A 192 -28.51 -38.05 47.09
N SER A 193 -28.86 -36.78 47.30
CA SER A 193 -29.63 -36.37 48.47
C SER A 193 -31.08 -36.83 48.31
N SER A 194 -31.53 -37.67 49.23
CA SER A 194 -32.90 -38.13 49.40
C SER A 194 -33.86 -36.96 49.64
N PHE A 195 -34.73 -36.69 48.66
CA PHE A 195 -35.90 -35.82 48.84
C PHE A 195 -37.20 -36.53 48.40
N PRO A 196 -38.32 -36.30 49.10
CA PRO A 196 -39.54 -37.06 48.95
C PRO A 196 -40.33 -36.62 47.70
N SER A 197 -41.02 -37.59 47.10
CA SER A 197 -41.84 -37.45 45.90
C SER A 197 -42.88 -36.32 45.97
N PRO A 198 -42.94 -35.42 44.98
CA PRO A 198 -44.10 -34.57 44.78
C PRO A 198 -45.06 -35.18 43.75
N SER A 199 -46.23 -35.57 44.25
CA SER A 199 -47.56 -35.40 43.66
C SER A 199 -47.64 -35.13 42.15
N SER A 200 -48.18 -36.11 41.41
CA SER A 200 -48.58 -36.00 40.01
C SER A 200 -49.76 -35.04 39.82
N LYS A 201 -49.47 -33.76 39.53
CA LYS A 201 -50.43 -32.90 38.83
C LYS A 201 -50.00 -32.77 37.36
N PRO A 202 -50.87 -33.04 36.38
CA PRO A 202 -50.51 -32.85 34.99
C PRO A 202 -50.24 -31.38 34.71
N ARG A 203 -49.05 -31.06 34.17
CA ARG A 203 -48.69 -29.72 33.70
C ARG A 203 -49.59 -29.37 32.52
N PHE A 204 -50.34 -28.28 32.65
CA PHE A 204 -51.08 -27.65 31.56
C PHE A 204 -50.10 -27.22 30.47
N ASN A 205 -50.25 -27.75 29.25
CA ASN A 205 -49.44 -27.39 28.09
C ASN A 205 -50.33 -26.64 27.08
N PRO A 206 -50.21 -25.30 26.96
CA PRO A 206 -51.13 -24.48 26.17
C PRO A 206 -51.01 -24.68 24.66
N TRP A 207 -50.00 -25.42 24.18
CA TRP A 207 -49.76 -25.69 22.76
C TRP A 207 -50.40 -27.00 22.26
N ARG A 208 -51.18 -27.70 23.11
CA ARG A 208 -51.75 -29.01 22.81
C ARG A 208 -53.28 -29.04 22.75
N ASN A 209 -53.93 -27.92 22.44
CA ASN A 209 -55.36 -27.91 22.10
C ASN A 209 -55.54 -28.08 20.58
N LYS A 210 -56.13 -29.21 20.20
CA LYS A 210 -56.56 -29.54 18.83
C LYS A 210 -57.84 -28.81 18.38
N ASP A 211 -58.24 -27.75 19.08
CA ASP A 211 -59.49 -27.02 18.82
C ASP A 211 -59.27 -25.60 18.29
N PHE A 212 -58.17 -25.36 17.57
CA PHE A 212 -58.04 -24.14 16.78
C PHE A 212 -58.96 -24.25 15.55
N LYS A 213 -60.22 -23.81 15.69
CA LYS A 213 -61.10 -23.54 14.56
C LYS A 213 -60.86 -22.12 14.06
N PRO A 214 -60.47 -21.91 12.79
CA PRO A 214 -60.38 -20.57 12.24
C PRO A 214 -61.79 -20.00 12.12
N ASN A 215 -62.03 -18.86 12.76
CA ASN A 215 -63.30 -18.16 12.60
C ASN A 215 -63.21 -17.31 11.33
N VAL A 216 -64.04 -17.68 10.37
CA VAL A 216 -64.27 -16.98 9.11
C VAL A 216 -65.20 -15.80 9.41
N SER A 217 -64.80 -14.60 9.03
CA SER A 217 -65.68 -13.44 8.80
C SER A 217 -64.97 -12.52 7.82
#